data_AF-A0A3D1R7B9-F1
#
_entry.id   AF-A0A3D1R7B9-F1
#
_cell.length_a   1.000
_cell.length_b   1.000
_cell.length_c   1.000
_cell.angle_alpha   90.00
_cell.angle_beta   90.00
_cell.angle_gamma   90.00
#
_symmetry.space_group_name_H-M   'P 1'
#
loop_
_entity.id
_entity.type
_entity.pdbx_description
1 polymer ?
#
loop_
_entity_poly.entity_id
_entity_poly.type
_entity_poly.pdbx_seq_one_letter_code
_entity_poly.pdbx_strand_id
1 'polypeptide(L)'
;MGDYRGAAMDRRSKLTLAKVVIALLLVLVLASLSAKRQAPKLLLHAASRGSIPMMRVLVRLGVDPASNAAGAYPLYAAVSHGQHAAAKLLLEAGSPVDSLEPDGATPLMRAAALGDTRAVELLLAHGASTQARMGCGNALDIARANRQDSVARLLEQVIGARPTAPSR
;
A
#
# COMPACT_ATOMS: atom_id res chain seq x y z
N MET A 1 38.36 14.75 -54.38
CA MET A 1 38.44 14.59 -52.92
C MET A 1 37.38 15.50 -52.29
N GLY A 2 36.32 14.94 -51.72
CA GLY A 2 35.25 15.72 -51.07
C GLY A 2 35.70 16.30 -49.74
N ASP A 3 35.52 17.61 -49.59
CA ASP A 3 35.96 18.41 -48.45
C ASP A 3 35.00 18.20 -47.25
N TYR A 4 35.37 17.31 -46.32
CA TYR A 4 34.66 17.10 -45.04
C TYR A 4 34.99 18.22 -44.05
N ARG A 5 34.86 19.48 -44.47
CA ARG A 5 34.92 20.63 -43.57
C ARG A 5 33.76 20.54 -42.60
N GLY A 6 34.06 20.04 -41.40
CA GLY A 6 33.13 19.92 -40.30
C GLY A 6 32.32 21.20 -40.15
N ALA A 7 31.02 21.08 -40.36
CA ALA A 7 30.07 22.15 -40.15
C ALA A 7 30.08 22.51 -38.66
N ALA A 8 30.94 23.45 -38.28
CA ALA A 8 30.96 24.04 -36.96
C ALA A 8 29.59 24.70 -36.76
N MET A 9 28.75 24.07 -35.95
CA MET A 9 27.39 24.51 -35.68
C MET A 9 27.41 25.97 -35.17
N ASP A 10 26.77 26.89 -35.90
CA ASP A 10 26.74 28.32 -35.58
C ASP A 10 26.14 28.58 -34.18
N ARG A 11 26.50 29.70 -33.54
CA ARG A 11 26.02 30.06 -32.19
C ARG A 11 24.49 30.09 -32.11
N ARG A 12 23.78 30.57 -33.13
CA ARG A 12 22.32 30.57 -33.14
C ARG A 12 21.77 29.15 -33.19
N SER A 13 22.32 28.29 -34.04
CA SER A 13 21.96 26.88 -34.14
C SER A 13 22.20 26.11 -32.85
N LYS A 14 23.33 26.37 -32.17
CA LYS A 14 23.64 25.80 -30.84
C LYS A 14 22.65 26.26 -29.77
N LEU A 15 22.25 27.53 -29.77
CA LEU A 15 21.29 28.08 -28.82
C LEU A 15 19.88 27.50 -29.05
N THR A 16 19.46 27.35 -30.31
CA THR A 16 18.19 26.72 -30.66
C THR A 16 18.17 25.24 -30.25
N LEU A 17 19.24 24.49 -30.55
CA LEU A 17 19.37 23.10 -30.13
C LEU A 17 19.34 22.98 -28.60
N ALA A 18 20.09 23.82 -27.88
CA ALA A 18 20.11 23.82 -26.42
C ALA A 18 18.71 24.07 -25.83
N LYS A 19 17.95 25.03 -26.37
CA LYS A 19 16.56 25.30 -25.94
C LYS A 19 15.65 24.11 -26.16
N VAL A 20 15.74 23.46 -27.33
CA VAL A 20 14.93 22.27 -27.65
C VAL A 20 15.29 21.10 -26.74
N VAL A 21 16.57 20.87 -26.49
CA VAL A 21 17.04 19.81 -25.57
C VAL A 21 16.55 20.08 -24.15
N ILE A 22 16.66 21.32 -23.65
CA ILE A 22 16.15 21.69 -22.32
C ILE A 22 14.64 21.49 -22.24
N ALA A 23 13.88 21.93 -23.25
CA ALA A 23 12.44 21.73 -23.29
C ALA A 23 12.06 20.24 -23.26
N LEU A 24 12.76 19.40 -24.02
CA LEU A 24 12.52 17.95 -24.04
C LEU A 24 12.86 17.30 -22.69
N LEU A 25 13.99 17.69 -22.07
CA LEU A 25 14.36 17.24 -20.74
C LEU A 25 13.32 17.66 -19.69
N LEU A 26 12.81 18.90 -19.76
CA LEU A 26 11.75 19.38 -18.87
C LEU A 26 10.47 18.56 -19.04
N VAL A 27 10.05 18.27 -20.27
CA VAL A 27 8.87 17.41 -20.53
C VAL A 27 9.05 16.02 -19.92
N LEU A 28 10.21 15.39 -20.12
CA LEU A 28 10.51 14.07 -19.56
C LEU A 28 10.56 14.08 -18.02
N VAL A 29 11.16 15.12 -17.43
CA VAL A 29 11.22 15.30 -15.97
C VAL A 29 9.82 15.52 -15.41
N LEU A 30 8.99 16.36 -16.03
CA LEU A 30 7.62 16.61 -15.60
C LEU A 30 6.74 15.35 -15.70
N ALA A 31 6.85 14.58 -16.78
CA ALA A 31 6.14 13.31 -16.92
C ALA A 31 6.55 12.31 -15.83
N SER A 32 7.85 12.22 -15.53
CA SER A 32 8.39 11.37 -14.47
C SER A 32 7.92 11.80 -13.08
N LEU A 33 7.90 13.10 -12.80
CA LEU A 33 7.42 13.66 -11.54
C LEU A 33 5.90 13.43 -11.35
N SER A 34 5.12 13.58 -12.41
CA SER A 34 3.68 13.30 -12.40
C SER A 34 3.41 11.81 -12.13
N ALA A 35 4.13 10.92 -12.82
CA ALA A 35 4.05 9.49 -12.60
C ALA A 35 4.41 9.10 -11.16
N LYS A 36 5.51 9.66 -10.61
CA LYS A 36 5.89 9.46 -9.19
C LYS A 36 4.83 9.95 -8.21
N ARG A 37 4.18 11.10 -8.48
CA ARG A 37 3.10 11.63 -7.63
C ARG A 37 1.84 10.76 -7.65
N GLN A 38 1.53 10.13 -8.78
CA GLN A 38 0.33 9.30 -8.94
C GLN A 38 0.55 7.84 -8.56
N ALA A 39 1.80 7.36 -8.55
CA ALA A 39 2.12 5.97 -8.28
C ALA A 39 1.57 5.42 -6.94
N PRO A 40 1.60 6.17 -5.82
CA PRO A 40 0.92 5.80 -4.57
C PRO A 40 -0.59 5.57 -4.74
N LYS A 41 -1.28 6.46 -5.45
CA LYS A 41 -2.72 6.35 -5.72
C LYS A 41 -3.03 5.17 -6.65
N LEU A 42 -2.14 4.91 -7.60
CA LEU A 42 -2.26 3.77 -8.50
C LEU A 42 -2.09 2.44 -7.76
N LEU A 43 -1.17 2.38 -6.80
CA LEU A 43 -1.00 1.22 -5.93
C LEU A 43 -2.24 0.99 -5.04
N LEU A 44 -2.78 2.05 -4.44
CA LEU A 44 -4.03 1.99 -3.69
C LEU A 44 -5.18 1.44 -4.55
N HIS A 45 -5.38 1.99 -5.75
CA HIS A 45 -6.44 1.52 -6.66
C HIS A 45 -6.23 0.06 -7.09
N ALA A 46 -4.99 -0.33 -7.41
CA ALA A 46 -4.65 -1.70 -7.76
C ALA A 46 -4.91 -2.67 -6.60
N ALA A 47 -4.60 -2.27 -5.36
CA ALA A 47 -4.87 -3.04 -4.14
C ALA A 47 -6.38 -3.23 -3.91
N SER A 48 -7.18 -2.16 -4.01
CA SER A 48 -8.65 -2.24 -3.91
C SER A 48 -9.27 -3.17 -4.95
N ARG A 49 -8.68 -3.25 -6.15
CA ARG A 49 -9.17 -4.06 -7.26
C ARG A 49 -8.56 -5.48 -7.30
N GLY A 50 -7.59 -5.78 -6.44
CA GLY A 50 -6.88 -7.06 -6.44
C GLY A 50 -5.97 -7.29 -7.65
N SER A 51 -5.52 -6.22 -8.34
CA SER A 51 -4.73 -6.34 -9.57
C SER A 51 -3.26 -6.69 -9.27
N ILE A 52 -3.00 -7.96 -8.97
CA ILE A 52 -1.67 -8.49 -8.63
C ILE A 52 -0.60 -8.13 -9.67
N PRO A 53 -0.82 -8.26 -11.00
CA PRO A 53 0.21 -7.92 -11.98
C PRO A 53 0.62 -6.44 -11.89
N MET A 54 -0.36 -5.54 -11.72
CA MET A 54 -0.09 -4.11 -11.60
C MET A 54 0.67 -3.80 -10.31
N MET A 55 0.23 -4.36 -9.18
CA MET A 55 0.92 -4.18 -7.90
C MET A 55 2.37 -4.66 -7.94
N ARG A 56 2.65 -5.80 -8.56
CA ARG A 56 4.02 -6.31 -8.74
C ARG A 56 4.89 -5.35 -9.53
N VAL A 57 4.36 -4.74 -10.60
CA VAL A 57 5.09 -3.74 -11.38
C VAL A 57 5.38 -2.52 -10.51
N LEU A 58 4.40 -2.00 -9.78
CA LEU A 58 4.56 -0.81 -8.95
C LEU A 58 5.57 -1.02 -7.81
N VAL A 59 5.50 -2.15 -7.11
CA VAL A 59 6.47 -2.48 -6.05
C VAL A 59 7.88 -2.61 -6.65
N ARG A 60 8.05 -3.24 -7.82
CA ARG A 60 9.36 -3.33 -8.51
C ARG A 60 9.90 -1.97 -8.96
N LEU A 61 9.02 -1.02 -9.26
CA LEU A 61 9.39 0.37 -9.57
C LEU A 61 9.72 1.20 -8.32
N GLY A 62 9.74 0.57 -7.13
CA GLY A 62 10.09 1.23 -5.86
C GLY A 62 8.96 2.06 -5.27
N VAL A 63 7.70 1.79 -5.65
CA VAL A 63 6.56 2.40 -4.98
C VAL A 63 6.43 1.79 -3.58
N ASP A 64 6.50 2.64 -2.57
CA ASP A 64 6.38 2.24 -1.17
C ASP A 64 5.01 1.58 -0.90
N PRO A 65 4.96 0.31 -0.47
CA PRO A 65 3.71 -0.37 -0.14
C PRO A 65 3.01 0.17 1.12
N ALA A 66 3.68 1.02 1.90
CA ALA A 66 3.11 1.75 3.03
C ALA A 66 2.57 3.14 2.65
N SER A 67 2.63 3.55 1.38
CA SER A 67 2.30 4.92 1.01
C SER A 67 0.84 5.26 1.33
N ASN A 68 0.64 6.28 2.16
CA ASN A 68 -0.68 6.77 2.57
C ASN A 68 -1.28 7.73 1.53
N ALA A 69 -1.50 7.22 0.32
CA ALA A 69 -2.06 8.02 -0.75
C ALA A 69 -3.49 8.47 -0.40
N ALA A 70 -3.72 9.78 -0.33
CA ALA A 70 -5.03 10.35 -0.01
C ALA A 70 -5.60 9.93 1.36
N GLY A 71 -4.73 9.58 2.31
CA GLY A 71 -5.13 9.22 3.67
C GLY A 71 -5.58 7.77 3.85
N ALA A 72 -5.42 6.91 2.83
CA ALA A 72 -5.74 5.49 2.94
C ALA A 72 -4.49 4.63 2.68
N TYR A 73 -4.36 3.53 3.42
CA TYR A 73 -3.26 2.57 3.25
C TYR A 73 -3.66 1.45 2.29
N PRO A 74 -2.79 1.06 1.32
CA PRO A 74 -3.10 0.00 0.37
C PRO A 74 -3.50 -1.33 1.02
N LEU A 75 -2.89 -1.68 2.16
CA LEU A 75 -3.21 -2.91 2.90
C LEU A 75 -4.65 -2.87 3.43
N TYR A 76 -5.03 -1.77 4.05
CA TYR A 76 -6.39 -1.57 4.55
C TYR A 76 -7.43 -1.63 3.42
N ALA A 77 -7.12 -1.05 2.27
CA ALA A 77 -7.98 -1.10 1.09
C ALA A 77 -8.13 -2.53 0.54
N ALA A 78 -7.03 -3.28 0.42
CA ALA A 78 -7.08 -4.68 0.01
C ALA A 78 -7.97 -5.52 0.94
N VAL A 79 -7.82 -5.35 2.26
CA VAL A 79 -8.64 -6.03 3.27
C VAL A 79 -10.11 -5.59 3.18
N SER A 80 -10.38 -4.29 3.06
CA SER A 80 -11.75 -3.76 2.93
C SER A 80 -12.52 -4.30 1.73
N HIS A 81 -11.81 -4.68 0.67
CA HIS A 81 -12.37 -5.23 -0.57
C HIS A 81 -12.20 -6.75 -0.68
N GLY A 82 -11.79 -7.45 0.38
CA GLY A 82 -11.63 -8.92 0.40
C GLY A 82 -10.51 -9.44 -0.52
N GLN A 83 -9.55 -8.60 -0.90
CA GLN A 83 -8.49 -8.93 -1.85
C GLN A 83 -7.31 -9.62 -1.13
N HIS A 84 -7.49 -10.86 -0.69
CA HIS A 84 -6.50 -11.59 0.13
C HIS A 84 -5.13 -11.71 -0.53
N ALA A 85 -5.08 -11.95 -1.84
CA ALA A 85 -3.81 -12.04 -2.57
C ALA A 85 -3.08 -10.70 -2.64
N ALA A 86 -3.83 -9.58 -2.72
CA ALA A 86 -3.26 -8.24 -2.70
C ALA A 86 -2.75 -7.88 -1.29
N ALA A 87 -3.53 -8.21 -0.26
CA ALA A 87 -3.11 -8.04 1.14
C ALA A 87 -1.81 -8.83 1.42
N LYS A 88 -1.74 -10.10 0.97
CA LYS A 88 -0.54 -10.94 1.09
C LYS A 88 0.68 -10.27 0.43
N LEU A 89 0.54 -9.83 -0.82
CA LEU A 89 1.63 -9.18 -1.55
C LEU A 89 2.13 -7.93 -0.82
N LEU A 90 1.21 -7.11 -0.30
CA LEU A 90 1.58 -5.88 0.41
C LEU A 90 2.34 -6.18 1.70
N LEU A 91 1.91 -7.18 2.47
CA LEU A 91 2.61 -7.62 3.68
C LEU A 91 4.00 -8.19 3.34
N GLU A 92 4.11 -9.01 2.30
CA GLU A 92 5.39 -9.53 1.81
C GLU A 92 6.32 -8.43 1.29
N ALA A 93 5.74 -7.34 0.76
CA ALA A 93 6.49 -6.16 0.32
C ALA A 93 6.91 -5.23 1.46
N GLY A 94 6.53 -5.52 2.71
CA GLY A 94 6.89 -4.73 3.89
C GLY A 94 5.89 -3.66 4.29
N SER A 95 4.63 -3.74 3.82
CA SER A 95 3.57 -2.88 4.32
C SER A 95 3.35 -3.12 5.82
N PRO A 96 3.25 -2.07 6.66
CA PRO A 96 3.05 -2.22 8.10
C PRO A 96 1.70 -2.87 8.38
N VAL A 97 1.71 -4.03 9.05
CA VAL A 97 0.52 -4.84 9.33
C VAL A 97 -0.54 -4.10 10.16
N ASP A 98 -0.09 -3.24 11.07
CA ASP A 98 -0.95 -2.43 11.96
C ASP A 98 -1.10 -0.98 11.46
N SER A 99 -1.07 -0.77 10.13
CA SER A 99 -1.28 0.56 9.52
C SER A 99 -2.60 1.19 9.99
N LEU A 100 -2.55 2.39 10.56
CA LEU A 100 -3.74 3.05 11.10
C LEU A 100 -4.42 3.92 10.06
N GLU A 101 -5.69 3.66 9.78
CA GLU A 101 -6.54 4.59 9.01
C GLU A 101 -6.82 5.88 9.81
N PRO A 102 -7.34 6.94 9.17
CA PRO A 102 -7.58 8.23 9.84
C PRO A 102 -8.52 8.18 11.04
N ASP A 103 -9.40 7.18 11.11
CA ASP A 103 -10.32 6.91 12.22
C ASP A 103 -9.69 6.06 13.35
N GLY A 104 -8.41 5.66 13.19
CA GLY A 104 -7.69 4.79 14.11
C GLY A 104 -7.93 3.30 13.90
N ALA A 105 -8.66 2.89 12.86
CA ALA A 105 -8.90 1.48 12.58
C ALA A 105 -7.64 0.80 12.00
N THR A 106 -7.36 -0.42 12.45
CA THR A 106 -6.33 -1.30 11.86
C THR A 106 -6.94 -2.22 10.80
N PRO A 107 -6.12 -2.83 9.90
CA PRO A 107 -6.60 -3.84 8.97
C PRO A 107 -7.25 -5.04 9.69
N LEU A 108 -6.74 -5.41 10.88
CA LEU A 108 -7.31 -6.52 11.67
C LEU A 108 -8.72 -6.18 12.17
N MET A 109 -8.94 -4.96 12.66
CA MET A 109 -10.28 -4.48 13.06
C MET A 109 -11.24 -4.49 11.86
N ARG A 110 -10.76 -4.09 10.67
CA ARG A 110 -11.57 -4.10 9.45
C ARG A 110 -11.95 -5.51 9.04
N ALA A 111 -10.99 -6.44 9.02
CA ALA A 111 -11.25 -7.85 8.74
C ALA A 111 -12.25 -8.46 9.73
N ALA A 112 -12.12 -8.09 11.01
CA ALA A 112 -13.04 -8.52 12.06
C ALA A 112 -14.46 -7.97 11.88
N ALA A 113 -14.61 -6.69 11.52
CA ALA A 113 -15.90 -6.09 11.22
C ALA A 113 -16.62 -6.78 10.05
N LEU A 114 -15.85 -7.19 9.04
CA LEU A 114 -16.34 -7.87 7.83
C LEU A 114 -16.61 -9.37 8.02
N GLY A 115 -16.13 -9.97 9.12
CA GLY A 115 -16.20 -11.42 9.32
C GLY A 115 -15.24 -12.22 8.44
N ASP A 116 -14.22 -11.57 7.87
CA ASP A 116 -13.30 -12.19 6.92
C ASP A 116 -12.21 -12.98 7.65
N THR A 117 -12.52 -14.24 7.98
CA THR A 117 -11.61 -15.19 8.65
C THR A 117 -10.27 -15.32 7.93
N ARG A 118 -10.27 -15.36 6.59
CA ARG A 118 -9.05 -15.51 5.79
C ARG A 118 -8.15 -14.27 5.90
N ALA A 119 -8.74 -13.08 5.86
CA ALA A 119 -7.98 -11.85 6.10
C ALA A 119 -7.44 -11.78 7.53
N VAL A 120 -8.21 -12.21 8.53
CA VAL A 120 -7.78 -12.28 9.94
C VAL A 120 -6.58 -13.21 10.11
N GLU A 121 -6.65 -14.44 9.60
CA GLU A 121 -5.54 -15.41 9.66
C GLU A 121 -4.27 -14.85 9.01
N LEU A 122 -4.42 -14.27 7.82
CA LEU A 122 -3.31 -13.68 7.08
C LEU A 122 -2.66 -12.53 7.86
N LEU A 123 -3.45 -11.61 8.44
CA LEU A 123 -2.93 -10.50 9.22
C LEU A 123 -2.23 -10.99 10.50
N LEU A 124 -2.82 -11.95 11.21
CA LEU A 124 -2.21 -12.55 12.41
C LEU A 124 -0.92 -13.30 12.12
N ALA A 125 -0.85 -14.03 11.00
CA ALA A 125 0.36 -14.72 10.55
C ALA A 125 1.52 -13.73 10.25
N HIS A 126 1.20 -12.49 9.89
CA HIS A 126 2.15 -11.40 9.71
C HIS A 126 2.32 -10.51 10.95
N GLY A 127 1.82 -10.93 12.11
CA GLY A 127 2.09 -10.28 13.40
C GLY A 127 1.14 -9.14 13.78
N ALA A 128 -0.06 -9.07 13.20
CA ALA A 128 -1.06 -8.06 13.57
C ALA A 128 -1.34 -8.05 15.08
N SER A 129 -1.40 -6.87 15.67
CA SER A 129 -1.70 -6.71 17.09
C SER A 129 -3.18 -6.92 17.39
N THR A 130 -3.50 -7.93 18.20
CA THR A 130 -4.87 -8.14 18.72
C THR A 130 -5.27 -7.15 19.81
N GLN A 131 -4.32 -6.35 20.31
CA GLN A 131 -4.50 -5.42 21.43
C GLN A 131 -4.78 -3.98 20.98
N ALA A 132 -4.61 -3.69 19.69
CA ALA A 132 -5.00 -2.40 19.13
C ALA A 132 -6.48 -2.14 19.42
N ARG A 133 -6.82 -0.92 19.82
CA ARG A 133 -8.18 -0.51 20.18
C ARG A 133 -8.50 0.88 19.67
N MET A 134 -9.73 1.09 19.22
CA MET A 134 -10.31 2.39 18.91
C MET A 134 -11.58 2.61 19.73
N GLY A 135 -12.34 3.68 19.49
CA GLY A 135 -13.52 4.01 20.29
C GLY A 135 -14.58 2.89 20.41
N CYS A 136 -14.68 2.00 19.41
CA CYS A 136 -15.59 0.85 19.41
C CYS A 136 -14.99 -0.45 19.99
N GLY A 137 -13.76 -0.40 20.52
CA GLY A 137 -13.06 -1.55 21.09
C GLY A 137 -11.92 -2.07 20.21
N ASN A 138 -11.44 -3.27 20.53
CA ASN A 138 -10.44 -4.00 19.74
C ASN A 138 -11.10 -4.88 18.65
N ALA A 139 -10.29 -5.62 17.89
CA ALA A 139 -10.81 -6.49 16.83
C ALA A 139 -11.78 -7.58 17.34
N LEU A 140 -11.60 -8.12 18.55
CA LEU A 140 -12.51 -9.10 19.14
C LEU A 140 -13.84 -8.45 19.54
N ASP A 141 -13.81 -7.27 20.15
CA ASP A 141 -15.01 -6.52 20.53
C ASP A 141 -15.87 -6.21 19.29
N ILE A 142 -15.22 -5.78 18.21
CA ILE A 142 -15.85 -5.50 16.91
C ILE A 142 -16.46 -6.79 16.31
N ALA A 143 -15.73 -7.91 16.32
CA ALA A 143 -16.24 -9.18 15.82
C ALA A 143 -17.51 -9.62 16.56
N ARG A 144 -17.51 -9.50 17.90
CA ARG A 144 -18.66 -9.84 18.75
C ARG A 144 -19.84 -8.90 18.50
N ALA A 145 -19.60 -7.59 18.44
CA ALA A 145 -20.65 -6.60 18.17
C ALA A 145 -21.34 -6.85 16.82
N ASN A 146 -20.58 -7.30 15.81
CA ASN A 146 -21.10 -7.61 14.47
C ASN A 146 -21.56 -9.07 14.31
N ARG A 147 -21.60 -9.88 15.39
CA ARG A 147 -21.98 -11.30 15.40
C ARG A 147 -21.16 -12.17 14.44
N GLN A 148 -19.86 -11.88 14.34
CA GLN A 148 -18.91 -12.63 13.54
C GLN A 148 -18.29 -13.78 14.36
N ASP A 149 -19.11 -14.78 14.70
CA ASP A 149 -18.77 -15.84 15.65
C ASP A 149 -17.51 -16.65 15.28
N SER A 150 -17.28 -16.87 13.98
CA SER A 150 -16.09 -17.57 13.49
C SER A 150 -14.81 -16.76 13.73
N VAL A 151 -14.86 -15.45 13.46
CA VAL A 151 -13.73 -14.55 13.72
C VAL A 151 -13.52 -14.36 15.22
N ALA A 152 -14.60 -14.19 15.99
CA ALA A 152 -14.51 -14.04 17.45
C ALA A 152 -13.81 -15.25 18.09
N ARG A 153 -14.23 -16.47 17.72
CA ARG A 153 -13.57 -17.71 18.19
C ARG A 153 -12.10 -17.78 17.80
N LEU A 154 -11.76 -17.39 16.56
CA LEU A 154 -10.37 -17.38 16.10
C LEU A 154 -9.51 -16.41 16.91
N LEU A 155 -10.01 -15.19 17.13
CA LEU A 155 -9.32 -14.18 17.93
C LEU A 155 -9.19 -14.60 19.40
N GLU A 156 -10.22 -15.23 19.98
CA GLU A 156 -10.18 -15.79 21.33
C GLU A 156 -9.12 -16.87 21.49
N GLN A 157 -8.98 -17.78 20.53
CA GLN A 157 -7.93 -18.80 20.55
C GLN A 157 -6.53 -18.17 20.56
N VAL A 158 -6.32 -17.15 19.73
CA VAL A 158 -5.02 -16.46 19.60
C VAL A 158 -4.71 -15.63 20.86
N ILE A 159 -5.71 -14.98 21.45
CA ILE A 159 -5.56 -14.19 22.68
C ILE A 159 -5.36 -15.12 23.89
N GLY A 160 -6.15 -16.19 24.02
CA GLY A 160 -6.08 -17.15 25.11
C GLY A 160 -4.86 -18.07 25.07
N ALA A 161 -4.29 -18.32 23.89
CA ALA A 161 -3.01 -19.02 23.75
C ALA A 161 -1.80 -18.19 24.25
N ARG A 162 -1.98 -16.88 24.46
CA ARG A 162 -0.98 -16.04 25.12
C ARG A 162 -1.26 -16.16 26.62
N PRO A 163 -0.38 -16.78 27.44
CA PRO A 163 -0.64 -16.92 28.87
C PRO A 163 -0.77 -15.52 29.43
N THR A 164 -1.99 -15.16 29.84
CA THR A 164 -2.26 -13.95 30.59
C THR A 164 -1.52 -14.12 31.91
N ALA A 165 -0.36 -13.48 32.04
CA ALA A 165 0.34 -13.43 33.32
C ALA A 165 -0.67 -12.88 34.36
N PRO A 166 -0.85 -13.55 35.51
CA PRO A 166 -1.82 -13.11 36.49
C PRO A 166 -1.44 -11.72 36.98
N SER A 167 -2.39 -10.78 36.88
CA SER A 167 -2.30 -9.47 37.51
C SER A 167 -2.14 -9.68 39.02
N ARG A 168 -0.98 -9.28 39.55
CA ARG A 168 -0.74 -9.16 40.99
C ARG A 168 -1.57 -8.03 41.60
#